data_AF-A0A512UDG5-F1
#
_entry.id   AF-A0A512UDG5-F1
#
_cell.length_a   1.000
_cell.length_b   1.000
_cell.length_c   1.000
_cell.angle_alpha   90.00
_cell.angle_beta   90.00
_cell.angle_gamma   90.00
#
_symmetry.space_group_name_H-M   'P 1'
#
loop_
_entity.id
_entity.type
_entity.pdbx_description
1 polymer ?
#
loop_
_entity_poly.entity_id
_entity_poly.type
_entity_poly.pdbx_seq_one_letter_code
_entity_poly.pdbx_strand_id
1 'polypeptide(L)'
;MANSLEERLKTHSTAFDGLLSLIPAKYYYDDATQDQWQKKKKAKKEASEDRMAKLDPESVETADSYNTNGASAKDIMDKRAKTAKKVSLPRKKVQSDPESNEEAEEKLEATETEQPESNNSDELLNGTSQMVFDDDGNEQVPEEASTAAKSKQKSKKKELSPEEKKLREKRRAELKEKLASKINLLREKRKAPGTKTGGPVKSREQMLAERKRREELKKQENLKRKREEVDDDEDESGKSDEDDDDEDEKEDDAESEVLFGNIQFADGSRMTSDLKTIRKGVDHKKKKGPANKDIKAHLNKLEIKRRKLESLTPEERKEHEDKDQWNSLMSQAEGVKVKNDEKLLKKALKRKEKQKLKSEIEWRERKQVVKDTISARQKRREANLKARKENKGKKSKNQPKLRKFTGVVKKSKGGKDGKKRAGFEGNAKSKGKQKN
;
A
#
# COMPACT_ATOMS: atom_id res chain seq x y z
N MET A 1 -10.41 -23.29 -50.36
CA MET A 1 -10.22 -22.73 -49.00
C MET A 1 -10.66 -21.28 -49.06
N ALA A 2 -11.95 -21.03 -48.83
CA ALA A 2 -12.48 -19.67 -48.84
C ALA A 2 -12.13 -19.05 -47.48
N ASN A 3 -11.11 -18.19 -47.44
CA ASN A 3 -10.81 -17.39 -46.25
C ASN A 3 -12.07 -16.58 -45.94
N SER A 4 -12.62 -16.80 -44.76
CA SER A 4 -13.81 -16.09 -44.30
C SER A 4 -13.54 -14.57 -44.33
N LEU A 5 -14.57 -13.76 -44.57
CA LEU A 5 -14.45 -12.30 -44.57
C LEU A 5 -13.74 -11.78 -43.30
N GLU A 6 -14.01 -12.44 -42.17
CA GLU A 6 -13.38 -12.13 -40.89
C GLU A 6 -11.88 -12.39 -40.85
N GLU A 7 -11.41 -13.51 -41.42
CA GLU A 7 -9.97 -13.81 -41.51
C GLU A 7 -9.26 -12.78 -42.39
N ARG A 8 -9.86 -12.39 -43.52
CA ARG A 8 -9.30 -11.36 -44.39
C ARG A 8 -9.23 -10.00 -43.71
N LEU A 9 -10.25 -9.61 -42.96
CA LEU A 9 -10.25 -8.37 -42.17
C LEU A 9 -9.18 -8.41 -41.06
N LYS A 10 -9.01 -9.55 -40.39
CA LYS A 10 -7.95 -9.72 -39.38
C LYS A 10 -6.56 -9.63 -39.99
N THR A 11 -6.32 -10.23 -41.17
CA THR A 11 -5.02 -10.15 -41.86
C THR A 11 -4.65 -8.75 -42.32
N HIS A 12 -5.64 -7.88 -42.59
CA HIS A 12 -5.41 -6.50 -43.03
C HIS A 12 -5.53 -5.46 -41.90
N SER A 13 -5.67 -5.89 -40.65
CA SER A 13 -5.75 -5.00 -39.48
C SER A 13 -4.59 -3.99 -39.40
N THR A 14 -3.37 -4.42 -39.70
CA THR A 14 -2.18 -3.56 -39.70
C THR A 14 -2.21 -2.49 -40.80
N ALA A 15 -2.79 -2.80 -41.97
CA ALA A 15 -2.97 -1.84 -43.05
C ALA A 15 -4.03 -0.79 -42.71
N PHE A 16 -5.10 -1.19 -42.00
CA PHE A 16 -6.10 -0.25 -41.47
C PHE A 16 -5.49 0.66 -40.40
N ASP A 17 -4.69 0.12 -39.48
CA ASP A 17 -4.03 0.91 -38.43
C ASP A 17 -3.02 1.90 -39.02
N GLY A 18 -2.29 1.49 -40.06
CA GLY A 18 -1.43 2.40 -40.84
C GLY A 18 -2.22 3.49 -41.56
N LEU A 19 -3.40 3.20 -42.09
CA LEU A 19 -4.26 4.22 -42.70
C LEU A 19 -4.83 5.20 -41.66
N LEU A 20 -5.15 4.71 -40.46
CA LEU A 20 -5.59 5.56 -39.35
C LEU A 20 -4.47 6.47 -38.83
N SER A 21 -3.21 6.02 -38.84
CA SER A 21 -2.07 6.84 -38.42
C SER A 21 -1.70 7.95 -39.40
N LEU A 22 -2.09 7.82 -40.68
CA LEU A 22 -1.94 8.89 -41.68
C LEU A 22 -2.90 10.06 -41.47
N ILE A 23 -3.99 9.86 -40.74
CA ILE A 23 -4.95 10.91 -40.46
C ILE A 23 -4.41 11.74 -39.29
N PRO A 24 -4.26 13.07 -39.44
CA PRO A 24 -3.70 13.91 -38.39
C PRO A 24 -4.43 13.74 -37.06
N ALA A 25 -3.65 13.60 -35.99
CA ALA A 25 -4.11 13.50 -34.60
C ALA A 25 -5.13 14.60 -34.22
N LYS A 26 -5.03 15.78 -34.83
CA LYS A 26 -5.97 16.91 -34.68
C LYS A 26 -7.45 16.54 -34.86
N TYR A 27 -7.75 15.54 -35.69
CA TYR A 27 -9.14 15.13 -35.95
C TYR A 27 -9.68 14.10 -34.94
N TYR A 28 -8.80 13.51 -34.13
CA TYR A 28 -9.16 12.49 -33.14
C TYR A 28 -9.00 12.96 -31.69
N TYR A 29 -8.10 13.90 -31.42
CA TYR A 29 -7.92 14.50 -30.10
C TYR A 29 -8.61 15.85 -30.07
N ASP A 30 -9.45 16.08 -29.06
CA ASP A 30 -10.08 17.38 -28.84
C ASP A 30 -8.98 18.44 -28.61
N ASP A 31 -8.97 19.52 -29.41
CA ASP A 31 -8.03 20.64 -29.28
C ASP A 31 -7.97 21.19 -27.83
N ALA A 32 -9.04 21.01 -27.03
CA ALA A 32 -9.12 21.39 -25.62
C ALA A 32 -8.26 20.54 -24.65
N THR A 33 -7.80 19.38 -25.08
CA THR A 33 -6.96 18.47 -24.28
C THR A 33 -5.46 18.69 -24.51
N GLN A 34 -5.09 19.36 -25.61
CA GLN A 34 -3.69 19.58 -26.01
C GLN A 34 -2.93 20.42 -24.99
N ASP A 35 -3.55 21.42 -24.36
CA ASP A 35 -2.86 22.30 -23.40
C ASP A 35 -2.94 21.80 -21.95
N GLN A 36 -3.50 20.61 -21.69
CA GLN A 36 -3.65 20.12 -20.31
C GLN A 36 -2.31 19.90 -19.61
N TRP A 37 -1.27 19.47 -20.34
CA TRP A 37 0.06 19.26 -19.79
C TRP A 37 0.79 20.57 -19.47
N GLN A 38 0.36 21.70 -20.05
CA GLN A 38 0.91 23.03 -19.75
C GLN A 38 0.23 23.72 -18.55
N LYS A 39 -0.83 23.14 -17.97
CA LYS A 39 -1.59 23.77 -16.87
C LYS A 39 -0.83 23.71 -15.54
N LYS A 40 -0.48 24.89 -15.02
CA LYS A 40 0.10 25.05 -13.67
C LYS A 40 -0.97 24.86 -12.58
N LYS A 41 -0.53 24.48 -11.37
CA LYS A 41 -1.41 24.29 -10.21
C LYS A 41 -2.11 25.60 -9.82
N LYS A 42 -3.44 25.62 -9.89
CA LYS A 42 -4.28 26.78 -9.55
C LYS A 42 -4.10 27.25 -8.11
N ALA A 43 -4.15 28.56 -7.90
CA ALA A 43 -4.12 29.16 -6.56
C ALA A 43 -5.42 28.85 -5.79
N LYS A 44 -5.38 28.91 -4.45
CA LYS A 44 -6.55 28.58 -3.61
C LYS A 44 -7.77 29.49 -3.84
N LYS A 45 -7.56 30.74 -4.27
CA LYS A 45 -8.63 31.69 -4.62
C LYS A 45 -9.29 31.33 -5.94
N GLU A 46 -8.48 31.09 -6.97
CA GLU A 46 -8.92 30.65 -8.29
C GLU A 46 -9.70 29.32 -8.21
N ALA A 47 -9.23 28.37 -7.40
CA ALA A 47 -9.95 27.12 -7.15
C ALA A 47 -11.31 27.31 -6.43
N SER A 48 -11.47 28.41 -5.68
CA SER A 48 -12.75 28.77 -5.04
C SER A 48 -13.69 29.46 -6.03
N GLU A 49 -13.16 30.35 -6.88
CA GLU A 49 -13.90 31.01 -7.96
C GLU A 49 -14.40 29.99 -8.97
N ASP A 50 -13.54 29.06 -9.39
CA ASP A 50 -13.91 27.91 -10.21
C ASP A 50 -15.02 27.08 -9.57
N ARG A 51 -15.06 26.97 -8.23
CA ARG A 51 -16.13 26.25 -7.52
C ARG A 51 -17.42 27.04 -7.49
N MET A 52 -17.36 28.36 -7.41
CA MET A 52 -18.53 29.23 -7.45
C MET A 52 -19.11 29.31 -8.88
N ALA A 53 -18.27 29.40 -9.91
CA ALA A 53 -18.70 29.41 -11.32
C ALA A 53 -19.46 28.13 -11.73
N LYS A 54 -19.18 26.99 -11.06
CA LYS A 54 -19.92 25.72 -11.24
C LYS A 54 -21.34 25.73 -10.66
N LEU A 55 -21.67 26.71 -9.83
CA LEU A 55 -23.02 26.90 -9.28
C LEU A 55 -23.85 27.91 -10.07
N ASP A 56 -23.25 28.64 -11.01
CA ASP A 56 -23.95 29.64 -11.82
C ASP A 56 -24.62 28.95 -13.03
N PRO A 57 -25.95 29.08 -13.20
CA PRO A 57 -26.66 28.42 -14.30
C PRO A 57 -26.34 29.02 -15.69
N GLU A 58 -25.90 30.28 -15.75
CA GLU A 58 -25.50 30.94 -17.02
C GLU A 58 -24.10 30.51 -17.51
N SER A 59 -23.23 30.01 -16.62
CA SER A 59 -21.93 29.45 -17.02
C SER A 59 -22.11 28.17 -17.84
N VAL A 60 -23.19 27.44 -17.56
CA VAL A 60 -23.61 26.28 -18.35
C VAL A 60 -24.02 26.70 -19.75
N GLU A 61 -24.60 27.88 -19.96
CA GLU A 61 -25.04 28.38 -21.29
C GLU A 61 -23.92 28.92 -22.16
N THR A 62 -22.82 29.38 -21.56
CA THR A 62 -21.63 29.92 -22.25
C THR A 62 -20.49 28.91 -22.43
N ALA A 63 -20.65 27.69 -21.90
CA ALA A 63 -19.67 26.62 -22.08
C ALA A 63 -19.63 26.06 -23.52
N ASP A 64 -18.43 25.99 -24.09
CA ASP A 64 -18.11 25.48 -25.43
C ASP A 64 -17.06 24.36 -25.36
N SER A 65 -16.70 23.76 -26.50
CA SER A 65 -15.68 22.68 -26.57
C SER A 65 -14.33 23.10 -26.00
N TYR A 66 -13.99 24.39 -26.07
CA TYR A 66 -12.70 24.93 -25.62
C TYR A 66 -12.71 25.40 -24.16
N ASN A 67 -13.84 25.95 -23.68
CA ASN A 67 -13.95 26.46 -22.33
C ASN A 67 -15.13 25.81 -21.61
N THR A 68 -14.80 24.90 -20.69
CA THR A 68 -15.80 24.13 -19.96
C THR A 68 -16.57 24.97 -18.94
N ASN A 69 -16.06 26.13 -18.49
CA ASN A 69 -16.73 27.09 -17.58
C ASN A 69 -17.46 26.45 -16.37
N GLY A 70 -17.08 25.23 -15.95
CA GLY A 70 -17.77 24.48 -14.90
C GLY A 70 -18.97 23.62 -15.33
N ALA A 71 -19.34 23.62 -16.62
CA ALA A 71 -20.35 22.75 -17.19
C ALA A 71 -19.91 21.27 -17.20
N SER A 72 -20.88 20.36 -17.05
CA SER A 72 -20.64 18.93 -17.13
C SER A 72 -20.38 18.51 -18.58
N ALA A 73 -19.60 17.45 -18.78
CA ALA A 73 -19.41 16.85 -20.10
C ALA A 73 -20.75 16.51 -20.79
N LYS A 74 -21.76 16.14 -20.00
CA LYS A 74 -23.12 15.89 -20.47
C LYS A 74 -23.78 17.16 -21.03
N ASP A 75 -23.62 18.30 -20.37
CA ASP A 75 -24.23 19.57 -20.80
C ASP A 75 -23.61 20.06 -22.12
N ILE A 76 -22.30 19.85 -22.28
CA ILE A 76 -21.57 20.16 -23.51
C ILE A 76 -22.06 19.28 -24.67
N MET A 77 -22.28 17.98 -24.42
CA MET A 77 -22.84 17.06 -25.42
C MET A 77 -24.28 17.41 -25.80
N ASP A 78 -25.13 17.72 -24.82
CA ASP A 78 -26.53 18.08 -25.05
C ASP A 78 -26.64 19.40 -25.83
N LYS A 79 -25.74 20.36 -25.60
CA LYS A 79 -25.62 21.57 -26.42
C LYS A 79 -25.14 21.28 -27.83
N ARG A 80 -24.08 20.48 -28.00
CA ARG A 80 -23.56 20.11 -29.32
C ARG A 80 -24.63 19.40 -30.14
N ALA A 81 -25.45 18.56 -29.52
CA ALA A 81 -26.60 17.93 -30.16
C ALA A 81 -27.67 18.96 -30.59
N LYS A 82 -27.91 20.00 -29.80
CA LYS A 82 -28.85 21.09 -30.13
C LYS A 82 -28.33 22.01 -31.24
N THR A 83 -27.01 22.25 -31.32
CA THR A 83 -26.39 23.16 -32.29
C THR A 83 -25.85 22.48 -33.55
N ALA A 84 -25.75 21.15 -33.55
CA ALA A 84 -25.28 20.39 -34.71
C ALA A 84 -26.22 20.54 -35.92
N LYS A 85 -25.65 20.89 -37.07
CA LYS A 85 -26.37 20.90 -38.35
C LYS A 85 -26.72 19.47 -38.76
N LYS A 86 -28.00 19.22 -39.08
CA LYS A 86 -28.49 17.92 -39.56
C LYS A 86 -27.84 17.60 -40.92
N VAL A 87 -26.96 16.60 -40.94
CA VAL A 87 -26.28 16.13 -42.16
C VAL A 87 -27.25 15.24 -42.95
N SER A 88 -27.63 15.65 -44.16
CA SER A 88 -28.37 14.81 -45.10
C SER A 88 -27.38 13.91 -45.84
N LEU A 89 -27.31 12.64 -45.45
CA LEU A 89 -26.59 11.63 -46.23
C LEU A 89 -27.37 11.34 -47.52
N PRO A 90 -26.76 11.42 -48.72
CA PRO A 90 -27.43 11.08 -49.97
C PRO A 90 -27.78 9.58 -49.98
N ARG A 91 -29.08 9.25 -49.85
CA ARG A 91 -29.58 7.87 -49.91
C ARG A 91 -29.49 7.37 -51.35
N LYS A 92 -28.70 6.32 -51.58
CA LYS A 92 -28.82 5.45 -52.75
C LYS A 92 -30.15 4.68 -52.63
N LYS A 93 -31.05 4.86 -53.61
CA LYS A 93 -32.32 4.14 -53.71
C LYS A 93 -32.05 2.63 -53.78
N VAL A 94 -32.59 1.87 -52.83
CA VAL A 94 -32.84 0.43 -52.95
C VAL A 94 -34.29 0.21 -52.52
N GLN A 95 -35.03 -0.53 -53.36
CA GLN A 95 -36.46 -0.77 -53.31
C GLN A 95 -36.86 -1.69 -52.13
N SER A 96 -38.15 -1.61 -51.78
CA SER A 96 -38.93 -2.40 -50.81
C SER A 96 -38.87 -3.92 -51.12
N ASP A 97 -39.01 -4.83 -50.15
CA ASP A 97 -40.28 -5.21 -49.49
C ASP A 97 -40.11 -5.92 -48.11
N PRO A 98 -41.20 -6.11 -47.35
CA PRO A 98 -41.23 -6.29 -45.88
C PRO A 98 -41.52 -7.74 -45.41
N GLU A 99 -41.48 -7.92 -44.08
CA GLU A 99 -41.98 -9.05 -43.24
C GLU A 99 -40.91 -9.89 -42.53
N SER A 100 -40.63 -9.55 -41.27
CA SER A 100 -40.95 -10.44 -40.15
C SER A 100 -40.81 -9.69 -38.82
N ASN A 101 -41.91 -9.71 -38.08
CA ASN A 101 -42.05 -9.31 -36.70
C ASN A 101 -41.44 -10.40 -35.79
N GLU A 102 -40.75 -10.04 -34.72
CA GLU A 102 -41.07 -10.50 -33.35
C GLU A 102 -40.03 -10.02 -32.33
N GLU A 103 -40.58 -9.75 -31.15
CA GLU A 103 -40.04 -9.11 -29.97
C GLU A 103 -39.04 -9.99 -29.21
N ALA A 104 -38.06 -9.37 -28.54
CA ALA A 104 -37.61 -9.82 -27.22
C ALA A 104 -36.79 -8.71 -26.54
N GLU A 105 -37.36 -8.15 -25.48
CA GLU A 105 -36.66 -7.39 -24.44
C GLU A 105 -35.62 -8.30 -23.74
N GLU A 106 -34.42 -7.78 -23.42
CA GLU A 106 -33.96 -7.80 -22.02
C GLU A 106 -32.75 -6.89 -21.75
N LYS A 107 -32.89 -6.19 -20.63
CA LYS A 107 -31.92 -5.46 -19.81
C LYS A 107 -30.59 -6.19 -19.59
N LEU A 108 -29.53 -5.41 -19.31
CA LEU A 108 -28.67 -5.44 -18.09
C LEU A 108 -27.39 -4.63 -18.39
N GLU A 109 -27.26 -3.39 -17.92
CA GLU A 109 -26.69 -3.00 -16.61
C GLU A 109 -25.17 -3.28 -16.49
N ALA A 110 -24.37 -2.32 -16.98
CA ALA A 110 -22.92 -2.29 -16.82
C ALA A 110 -22.54 -1.49 -15.56
N THR A 111 -21.82 -2.14 -14.66
CA THR A 111 -21.30 -1.57 -13.41
C THR A 111 -19.89 -1.03 -13.60
N GLU A 112 -19.71 0.22 -13.21
CA GLU A 112 -18.43 0.95 -13.17
C GLU A 112 -17.40 0.23 -12.29
N THR A 113 -16.17 0.15 -12.81
CA THR A 113 -14.98 -0.27 -12.07
C THR A 113 -14.06 0.94 -11.93
N GLU A 114 -14.00 1.52 -10.73
CA GLU A 114 -12.97 2.49 -10.35
C GLU A 114 -11.69 1.78 -9.88
N GLN A 115 -10.54 2.28 -10.35
CA GLN A 115 -9.22 2.02 -9.77
C GLN A 115 -9.07 2.70 -8.40
N PRO A 116 -8.09 2.26 -7.59
CA PRO A 116 -6.96 3.18 -7.45
C PRO A 116 -5.57 2.53 -7.35
N GLU A 117 -4.61 3.39 -7.68
CA GLU A 117 -3.18 3.22 -7.74
C GLU A 117 -2.48 2.91 -6.40
N SER A 118 -1.24 2.45 -6.60
CA SER A 118 -0.16 2.16 -5.69
C SER A 118 0.32 3.33 -4.82
N ASN A 119 0.77 3.02 -3.60
CA ASN A 119 2.16 3.30 -3.18
C ASN A 119 2.56 2.45 -1.95
N ASN A 120 3.80 1.95 -2.02
CA ASN A 120 4.58 1.19 -1.02
C ASN A 120 4.71 1.97 0.32
N SER A 121 5.11 1.44 1.47
CA SER A 121 6.09 0.40 1.84
C SER A 121 5.90 0.01 3.33
N ASP A 122 6.68 -0.97 3.79
CA ASP A 122 6.90 -1.44 5.17
C ASP A 122 6.06 -2.63 5.66
N GLU A 123 6.50 -3.82 5.26
CA GLU A 123 6.34 -5.03 6.07
C GLU A 123 7.58 -5.92 5.92
N LEU A 124 8.48 -5.90 6.92
CA LEU A 124 9.39 -7.03 7.17
C LEU A 124 9.55 -7.27 8.66
N LEU A 125 9.32 -8.53 9.01
CA LEU A 125 9.78 -9.28 10.19
C LEU A 125 9.01 -9.08 11.49
N ASN A 126 8.07 -9.99 11.74
CA ASN A 126 8.13 -10.78 12.97
C ASN A 126 7.41 -12.12 12.81
N GLY A 127 8.20 -13.12 12.43
CA GLY A 127 7.89 -14.53 12.63
C GLY A 127 8.01 -14.87 14.12
N THR A 128 7.03 -15.64 14.56
CA THR A 128 6.84 -16.19 15.89
C THR A 128 7.97 -17.14 16.30
N SER A 129 8.65 -16.87 17.41
CA SER A 129 9.21 -17.92 18.26
C SER A 129 8.95 -17.57 19.72
N GLN A 130 8.28 -18.49 20.42
CA GLN A 130 7.77 -18.34 21.76
C GLN A 130 8.87 -18.77 22.74
N MET A 131 9.69 -17.81 23.19
CA MET A 131 10.67 -18.03 24.26
C MET A 131 9.99 -17.85 25.63
N VAL A 132 10.04 -18.88 26.46
CA VAL A 132 9.63 -18.82 27.88
C VAL A 132 10.90 -18.67 28.71
N PHE A 133 10.94 -17.63 29.55
CA PHE A 133 12.06 -17.30 30.45
C PHE A 133 11.65 -17.55 31.90
N ASP A 134 12.57 -18.03 32.73
CA ASP A 134 12.42 -18.08 34.19
C ASP A 134 12.75 -16.71 34.83
N ASP A 135 12.41 -16.48 36.11
CA ASP A 135 12.43 -15.17 36.81
C ASP A 135 13.81 -14.48 36.88
N ASP A 136 14.90 -15.16 36.52
CA ASP A 136 16.26 -14.62 36.39
C ASP A 136 16.79 -14.53 34.94
N GLY A 137 15.94 -14.78 33.93
CA GLY A 137 16.19 -14.37 32.54
C GLY A 137 17.17 -15.22 31.71
N ASN A 138 17.31 -16.52 31.99
CA ASN A 138 18.07 -17.46 31.15
C ASN A 138 17.15 -18.37 30.29
N GLU A 139 17.56 -18.68 29.06
CA GLU A 139 16.84 -19.55 28.12
C GLU A 139 17.00 -21.03 28.51
N GLN A 140 15.90 -21.76 28.73
CA GLN A 140 15.92 -23.18 29.07
C GLN A 140 15.69 -24.04 27.82
N VAL A 141 16.63 -24.95 27.54
CA VAL A 141 16.45 -26.09 26.65
C VAL A 141 15.86 -27.24 27.48
N PRO A 142 14.80 -27.93 27.03
CA PRO A 142 14.22 -29.02 27.80
C PRO A 142 15.07 -30.28 27.62
N GLU A 143 15.93 -30.56 28.58
CA GLU A 143 16.43 -31.92 28.81
C GLU A 143 16.18 -32.33 30.26
N GLU A 144 15.65 -33.54 30.36
CA GLU A 144 15.41 -34.30 31.57
C GLU A 144 16.69 -34.42 32.40
N ALA A 145 16.58 -34.21 33.71
CA ALA A 145 17.59 -34.67 34.65
C ALA A 145 16.95 -35.08 35.97
N SER A 146 17.01 -36.38 36.21
CA SER A 146 17.22 -36.97 37.53
C SER A 146 18.22 -36.13 38.34
N THR A 147 17.86 -35.77 39.57
CA THR A 147 18.77 -35.08 40.49
C THR A 147 19.20 -36.02 41.60
N ALA A 148 20.46 -36.45 41.55
CA ALA A 148 21.19 -36.98 42.68
C ALA A 148 22.56 -36.29 42.80
N ALA A 149 22.78 -35.73 44.00
CA ALA A 149 24.06 -35.44 44.65
C ALA A 149 25.11 -34.54 43.94
N LYS A 150 25.24 -33.30 44.44
CA LYS A 150 26.50 -32.53 44.37
C LYS A 150 27.21 -32.53 45.72
N SER A 151 28.32 -33.26 45.79
CA SER A 151 29.28 -33.25 46.89
C SER A 151 30.23 -32.05 46.79
N LYS A 152 30.58 -31.50 47.95
CA LYS A 152 31.57 -30.45 48.16
C LYS A 152 32.98 -31.03 47.99
N GLN A 153 33.81 -30.44 47.15
CA GLN A 153 35.27 -30.48 47.34
C GLN A 153 35.91 -29.11 47.08
N LYS A 154 36.47 -28.53 48.14
CA LYS A 154 37.45 -27.45 48.10
C LYS A 154 38.78 -28.04 47.64
N SER A 155 39.36 -27.52 46.56
CA SER A 155 40.73 -27.84 46.15
C SER A 155 41.65 -26.62 46.25
N LYS A 156 42.87 -26.94 46.68
CA LYS A 156 43.95 -26.07 47.15
C LYS A 156 44.46 -25.13 46.04
N LYS A 157 44.79 -23.89 46.40
CA LYS A 157 45.42 -22.90 45.51
C LYS A 157 46.81 -23.39 45.09
N LYS A 158 47.02 -23.65 43.80
CA LYS A 158 48.37 -23.76 43.19
C LYS A 158 48.88 -22.34 42.94
N GLU A 159 50.08 -22.02 43.42
CA GLU A 159 50.76 -20.76 43.11
C GLU A 159 51.26 -20.82 41.66
N LEU A 160 50.65 -20.03 40.78
CA LEU A 160 51.04 -19.94 39.35
C LEU A 160 52.35 -19.15 39.19
N SER A 161 53.15 -19.56 38.21
CA SER A 161 54.39 -18.90 37.79
C SER A 161 54.15 -17.41 37.46
N PRO A 162 55.12 -16.49 37.70
CA PRO A 162 54.95 -15.05 37.42
C PRO A 162 54.57 -14.75 35.96
N GLU A 163 54.96 -15.60 35.01
CA GLU A 163 54.62 -15.43 33.59
C GLU A 163 53.15 -15.78 33.30
N GLU A 164 52.62 -16.83 33.92
CA GLU A 164 51.21 -17.22 33.79
C GLU A 164 50.28 -16.17 34.43
N LYS A 165 50.74 -15.51 35.50
CA LYS A 165 50.02 -14.38 36.13
C LYS A 165 49.91 -13.21 35.16
N LYS A 166 51.00 -12.83 34.49
CA LYS A 166 51.00 -11.76 33.47
C LYS A 166 50.08 -12.09 32.29
N LEU A 167 50.09 -13.33 31.80
CA LEU A 167 49.20 -13.75 30.72
C LEU A 167 47.72 -13.70 31.15
N ARG A 168 47.42 -14.12 32.38
CA ARG A 168 46.06 -14.05 32.94
C ARG A 168 45.59 -12.61 33.14
N GLU A 169 46.49 -11.70 33.50
CA GLU A 169 46.21 -10.27 33.59
C GLU A 169 45.95 -9.63 32.23
N LYS A 170 46.76 -9.95 31.21
CA LYS A 170 46.52 -9.54 29.81
C LYS A 170 45.15 -10.04 29.33
N ARG A 171 44.84 -11.31 29.54
CA ARG A 171 43.53 -11.90 29.21
C ARG A 171 42.38 -11.23 29.98
N ARG A 172 42.59 -10.84 31.24
CA ARG A 172 41.60 -10.07 32.03
C ARG A 172 41.44 -8.65 31.51
N ALA A 173 42.51 -7.99 31.07
CA ALA A 173 42.45 -6.67 30.48
C ALA A 173 41.68 -6.69 29.16
N GLU A 174 41.97 -7.65 28.27
CA GLU A 174 41.23 -7.86 27.03
C GLU A 174 39.74 -8.16 27.26
N LEU A 175 39.41 -8.97 28.27
CA LEU A 175 38.02 -9.24 28.63
C LEU A 175 37.32 -7.98 29.18
N LYS A 176 38.02 -7.16 29.98
CA LYS A 176 37.49 -5.87 30.44
C LYS A 176 37.29 -4.89 29.30
N GLU A 177 38.19 -4.86 28.32
CA GLU A 177 38.09 -4.01 27.13
C GLU A 177 36.92 -4.44 26.24
N LYS A 178 36.78 -5.75 25.97
CA LYS A 178 35.63 -6.32 25.26
C LYS A 178 34.31 -6.06 25.98
N LEU A 179 34.30 -6.10 27.31
CA LEU A 179 33.13 -5.77 28.12
C LEU A 179 32.82 -4.25 28.06
N ALA A 180 33.83 -3.39 28.12
CA ALA A 180 33.66 -1.94 28.01
C ALA A 180 33.13 -1.54 26.62
N SER A 181 33.64 -2.14 25.54
CA SER A 181 33.14 -1.89 24.18
C SER A 181 31.70 -2.38 24.01
N LYS A 182 31.35 -3.55 24.56
CA LYS A 182 29.97 -4.06 24.58
C LYS A 182 29.03 -3.15 25.39
N ILE A 183 29.47 -2.64 26.54
CA ILE A 183 28.71 -1.69 27.36
C ILE A 183 28.50 -0.38 26.60
N ASN A 184 29.52 0.13 25.90
CA ASN A 184 29.41 1.34 25.10
C ASN A 184 28.44 1.15 23.92
N LEU A 185 28.51 0.02 23.21
CA LEU A 185 27.55 -0.34 22.15
C LEU A 185 26.12 -0.44 22.68
N LEU A 186 25.91 -1.05 23.85
CA LEU A 186 24.59 -1.14 24.47
C LEU A 186 24.09 0.23 24.96
N ARG A 187 24.99 1.08 25.48
CA ARG A 187 24.68 2.46 25.86
C ARG A 187 24.32 3.31 24.65
N GLU A 188 25.02 3.16 23.53
CA GLU A 188 24.73 3.83 22.27
C GLU A 188 23.39 3.38 21.67
N LYS A 189 23.13 2.07 21.67
CA LYS A 189 21.83 1.49 21.25
C LYS A 189 20.67 2.01 22.11
N ARG A 190 20.90 2.17 23.42
CA ARG A 190 19.91 2.70 24.37
C ARG A 190 19.87 4.24 24.43
N LYS A 191 20.72 4.93 23.65
CA LYS A 191 20.85 6.40 23.66
C LYS A 191 21.01 6.93 25.09
N ALA A 192 21.93 6.34 25.86
CA ALA A 192 22.20 6.77 27.22
C ALA A 192 22.89 8.14 27.24
N PRO A 193 22.67 8.99 28.26
CA PRO A 193 23.34 10.29 28.34
C PRO A 193 24.88 10.11 28.39
N GLY A 194 25.59 10.81 27.50
CA GLY A 194 27.05 10.74 27.36
C GLY A 194 27.57 9.92 26.17
N THR A 195 26.70 9.29 25.36
CA THR A 195 27.11 8.64 24.11
C THR A 195 27.11 9.61 22.93
N LYS A 196 27.93 9.33 21.90
CA LYS A 196 28.04 10.14 20.66
C LYS A 196 26.69 10.34 19.94
N THR A 197 25.74 9.44 20.17
CA THR A 197 24.40 9.44 19.57
C THR A 197 23.35 10.30 20.29
N GLY A 198 23.73 11.12 21.27
CA GLY A 198 22.82 12.07 21.92
C GLY A 198 21.77 11.37 22.78
N GLY A 199 22.05 11.22 24.07
CA GLY A 199 21.04 10.76 25.02
C GLY A 199 19.94 11.80 25.27
N PRO A 200 18.87 11.45 26.00
CA PRO A 200 17.78 12.38 26.29
C PRO A 200 18.34 13.64 26.95
N VAL A 201 18.09 14.76 26.28
CA VAL A 201 18.65 16.06 26.57
C VAL A 201 18.12 16.53 27.93
N LYS A 202 19.02 16.76 28.89
CA LYS A 202 18.64 17.06 30.28
C LYS A 202 18.20 18.51 30.51
N SER A 203 18.40 19.40 29.53
CA SER A 203 18.03 20.82 29.63
C SER A 203 17.28 21.33 28.38
N ARG A 204 16.28 22.17 28.61
CA ARG A 204 15.45 22.81 27.56
C ARG A 204 16.28 23.65 26.57
N GLU A 205 17.40 24.20 27.03
CA GLU A 205 18.31 25.00 26.21
C GLU A 205 19.10 24.13 25.22
N GLN A 206 19.55 22.95 25.65
CA GLN A 206 20.21 21.99 24.77
C GLN A 206 19.24 21.41 23.73
N MET A 207 17.95 21.22 24.06
CA MET A 207 16.92 20.82 23.09
C MET A 207 16.70 21.86 21.99
N LEU A 208 16.74 23.15 22.36
CA LEU A 208 16.59 24.25 21.40
C LEU A 208 17.84 24.42 20.53
N ALA A 209 19.04 24.23 21.09
CA ALA A 209 20.30 24.27 20.35
C ALA A 209 20.41 23.12 19.34
N GLU A 210 20.00 21.90 19.71
CA GLU A 210 20.00 20.75 18.81
C GLU A 210 18.95 20.88 17.70
N ARG A 211 17.78 21.45 18.02
CA ARG A 211 16.76 21.79 17.02
C ARG A 211 17.28 22.82 16.01
N LYS A 212 17.96 23.87 16.48
CA LYS A 212 18.60 24.87 15.60
C LYS A 212 19.67 24.24 14.72
N ARG A 213 20.56 23.41 15.28
CA ARG A 213 21.61 22.71 14.52
C ARG A 213 21.04 21.80 13.43
N ARG A 214 19.94 21.10 13.73
CA ARG A 214 19.25 20.24 12.74
C ARG A 214 18.55 21.05 11.65
N GLU A 215 17.93 22.17 11.99
CA GLU A 215 17.35 23.09 10.99
C GLU A 215 18.44 23.71 10.09
N GLU A 216 19.60 24.05 10.65
CA GLU A 216 20.73 24.62 9.91
C GLU A 216 21.34 23.61 8.94
N LEU A 217 21.53 22.35 9.36
CA LEU A 217 21.97 21.27 8.47
C LEU A 217 20.98 21.04 7.32
N LYS A 218 19.68 21.05 7.61
CA LYS A 218 18.65 20.88 6.58
C LYS A 218 18.59 22.06 5.62
N LYS A 219 18.87 23.28 6.10
CA LYS A 219 19.00 24.47 5.27
C LYS A 219 20.22 24.39 4.37
N GLN A 220 21.36 23.92 4.88
CA GLN A 220 22.56 23.67 4.08
C GLN A 220 22.35 22.59 3.02
N GLU A 221 21.68 21.48 3.35
CA GLU A 221 21.32 20.44 2.37
C GLU A 221 20.42 20.98 1.25
N ASN A 222 19.40 21.78 1.60
CA ASN A 222 18.54 22.41 0.61
C ASN A 222 19.27 23.46 -0.25
N LEU A 223 20.20 24.21 0.33
CA LEU A 223 21.07 25.14 -0.42
C LEU A 223 22.01 24.37 -1.36
N LYS A 224 22.53 23.22 -0.93
CA LYS A 224 23.38 22.37 -1.76
C LYS A 224 22.60 21.76 -2.93
N ARG A 225 21.41 21.20 -2.67
CA ARG A 225 20.51 20.72 -3.73
C ARG A 225 20.13 21.83 -4.72
N LYS A 226 19.84 23.03 -4.21
CA LYS A 226 19.51 24.17 -5.07
C LYS A 226 20.70 24.69 -5.87
N ARG A 227 21.93 24.46 -5.42
CA ARG A 227 23.14 24.79 -6.18
C ARG A 227 23.41 23.74 -7.25
N GLU A 228 23.25 22.46 -6.90
CA GLU A 228 23.36 21.32 -7.82
C GLU A 228 22.31 21.39 -8.94
N GLU A 229 21.07 21.78 -8.62
CA GLU A 229 20.00 22.02 -9.60
C GLU A 229 20.27 23.23 -10.52
N VAL A 230 21.13 24.17 -10.13
CA VAL A 230 21.50 25.34 -10.96
C VAL A 230 22.75 25.08 -11.78
N ASP A 231 23.69 24.26 -11.29
CA ASP A 231 24.85 23.78 -12.07
C ASP A 231 24.38 22.83 -13.21
N ASP A 232 23.34 22.00 -13.02
CA ASP A 232 22.76 21.14 -14.08
C ASP A 232 22.09 21.95 -15.22
N ASP A 233 21.56 23.15 -14.92
CA ASP A 233 20.93 24.04 -15.92
C ASP A 233 21.95 24.95 -16.66
N GLU A 234 23.19 25.11 -16.15
CA GLU A 234 24.24 25.93 -16.79
C GLU A 234 25.16 25.14 -17.75
N ASP A 235 25.22 23.81 -17.64
CA ASP A 235 26.05 22.94 -18.49
C ASP A 235 25.34 22.39 -19.76
N GLU A 236 24.03 22.63 -19.95
CA GLU A 236 23.29 22.21 -21.17
C GLU A 236 23.25 23.30 -22.27
N SER A 237 24.22 24.23 -22.30
CA SER A 237 24.26 25.30 -23.33
C SER A 237 25.64 25.62 -23.93
N GLY A 238 26.51 24.62 -24.09
CA GLY A 238 27.53 24.72 -25.13
C GLY A 238 28.73 23.79 -25.04
N LYS A 239 28.76 22.75 -25.89
CA LYS A 239 29.94 22.46 -26.71
C LYS A 239 29.59 21.52 -27.88
N SER A 240 29.91 21.99 -29.08
CA SER A 240 30.00 21.24 -30.34
C SER A 240 31.35 20.54 -30.41
N ASP A 241 31.37 19.37 -31.06
CA ASP A 241 32.48 18.64 -31.68
C ASP A 241 33.78 18.45 -30.88
N GLU A 242 34.04 17.20 -30.50
CA GLU A 242 35.30 16.50 -30.83
C GLU A 242 35.14 15.00 -30.53
N ASP A 243 35.44 14.19 -31.55
CA ASP A 243 35.53 12.73 -31.51
C ASP A 243 36.51 12.26 -30.42
N ASP A 244 36.07 11.35 -29.55
CA ASP A 244 36.95 10.34 -28.95
C ASP A 244 36.11 9.12 -28.56
N ASP A 245 36.42 8.00 -29.22
CA ASP A 245 35.88 6.66 -28.96
C ASP A 245 36.34 6.19 -27.57
N ASP A 246 35.41 6.04 -26.64
CA ASP A 246 35.52 5.06 -25.55
C ASP A 246 34.11 4.72 -25.06
N GLU A 247 33.46 3.81 -25.78
CA GLU A 247 32.26 3.08 -25.33
C GLU A 247 32.63 2.22 -24.12
N ASP A 248 32.52 2.79 -22.93
CA ASP A 248 32.46 2.04 -21.68
C ASP A 248 31.04 1.46 -21.54
N GLU A 249 30.71 0.48 -22.40
CA GLU A 249 29.58 -0.42 -22.21
C GLU A 249 29.79 -1.16 -20.89
N LYS A 250 29.12 -0.67 -19.83
CA LYS A 250 28.93 -1.47 -18.63
C LYS A 250 27.94 -2.58 -18.94
N GLU A 251 28.47 -3.64 -19.55
CA GLU A 251 27.90 -4.97 -19.46
C GLU A 251 27.85 -5.32 -17.96
N ASP A 252 26.65 -5.23 -17.37
CA ASP A 252 26.31 -5.96 -16.16
C ASP A 252 26.22 -7.46 -16.51
N ASP A 253 27.34 -8.04 -16.97
CA ASP A 253 27.57 -9.46 -17.01
C ASP A 253 27.77 -9.92 -15.56
N ALA A 254 26.66 -9.96 -14.84
CA ALA A 254 26.54 -10.88 -13.73
C ALA A 254 26.84 -12.26 -14.33
N GLU A 255 28.04 -12.77 -14.07
CA GLU A 255 28.53 -14.11 -14.42
C GLU A 255 27.42 -15.14 -14.15
N SER A 256 26.55 -15.31 -15.14
CA SER A 256 25.52 -16.31 -15.10
C SER A 256 26.29 -17.58 -15.41
N GLU A 257 26.61 -18.32 -14.36
CA GLU A 257 27.23 -19.63 -14.46
C GLU A 257 26.37 -20.45 -15.44
N VAL A 258 26.80 -20.50 -16.71
CA VAL A 258 26.03 -21.04 -17.83
C VAL A 258 26.07 -22.55 -17.69
N LEU A 259 25.27 -23.06 -16.76
CA LEU A 259 25.03 -24.49 -16.60
C LEU A 259 24.37 -24.98 -17.88
N PHE A 260 25.18 -25.59 -18.75
CA PHE A 260 24.78 -26.23 -20.00
C PHE A 260 23.59 -27.17 -19.73
N GLY A 261 22.38 -26.73 -20.09
CA GLY A 261 21.16 -27.51 -19.94
C GLY A 261 19.90 -26.71 -19.56
N ASN A 262 20.04 -25.49 -19.03
CA ASN A 262 18.89 -24.66 -18.64
C ASN A 262 18.88 -23.33 -19.39
N ILE A 263 18.24 -23.27 -20.56
CA ILE A 263 18.02 -22.02 -21.30
C ILE A 263 17.01 -21.16 -20.52
N GLN A 264 17.45 -20.01 -20.01
CA GLN A 264 16.60 -19.01 -19.36
C GLN A 264 16.48 -17.79 -20.28
N PHE A 265 15.26 -17.41 -20.62
CA PHE A 265 14.97 -16.22 -21.41
C PHE A 265 14.98 -14.97 -20.52
N ALA A 266 15.21 -13.79 -21.11
CA ALA A 266 15.19 -12.50 -20.42
C ALA A 266 13.89 -12.23 -19.64
N ASP A 267 12.76 -12.79 -20.10
CA ASP A 267 11.46 -12.75 -19.40
C ASP A 267 11.41 -13.68 -18.16
N GLY A 268 12.53 -14.29 -17.74
CA GLY A 268 12.60 -15.25 -16.64
C GLY A 268 11.89 -16.58 -16.93
N SER A 269 11.44 -16.81 -18.16
CA SER A 269 10.93 -18.13 -18.58
C SER A 269 12.08 -19.10 -18.78
N ARG A 270 11.87 -20.38 -18.42
CA ARG A 270 12.89 -21.42 -18.47
C ARG A 270 12.44 -22.51 -19.43
N MET A 271 13.30 -22.88 -20.37
CA MET A 271 13.06 -24.03 -21.24
C MET A 271 13.18 -25.32 -20.42
N THR A 272 12.35 -26.32 -20.68
CA THR A 272 12.54 -27.66 -20.13
C THR A 272 13.78 -28.33 -20.74
N SER A 273 14.39 -29.27 -20.02
CA SER A 273 15.57 -30.04 -20.45
C SER A 273 15.38 -30.71 -21.82
N ASP A 274 14.13 -31.00 -22.17
CA ASP A 274 13.76 -31.68 -23.42
C ASP A 274 13.61 -30.69 -24.60
N LEU A 275 13.82 -29.38 -24.36
CA LEU A 275 13.63 -28.27 -25.31
C LEU A 275 12.23 -28.17 -25.93
N LYS A 276 11.25 -28.94 -25.43
CA LYS A 276 9.89 -29.04 -25.98
C LYS A 276 8.91 -28.03 -25.39
N THR A 277 9.15 -27.56 -24.17
CA THR A 277 8.17 -26.74 -23.43
C THR A 277 8.83 -25.60 -22.69
N ILE A 278 8.27 -24.39 -22.84
CA ILE A 278 8.71 -23.20 -22.13
C ILE A 278 7.89 -23.09 -20.83
N ARG A 279 8.54 -23.21 -19.67
CA ARG A 279 7.93 -22.93 -18.38
C ARG A 279 7.98 -21.44 -18.09
N LYS A 280 6.81 -20.82 -17.94
CA LYS A 280 6.69 -19.42 -17.51
C LYS A 280 7.30 -19.27 -16.11
N GLY A 281 8.20 -18.29 -15.98
CA GLY A 281 8.91 -18.01 -14.72
C GLY A 281 7.96 -17.69 -13.56
N VAL A 282 8.50 -17.80 -12.35
CA VAL A 282 7.78 -17.53 -11.09
C VAL A 282 7.14 -16.14 -11.11
N ASP A 283 7.80 -15.16 -11.71
CA ASP A 283 7.33 -13.78 -11.73
C ASP A 283 6.10 -13.59 -12.62
N HIS A 284 5.98 -14.35 -13.72
CA HIS A 284 4.74 -14.41 -14.51
C HIS A 284 3.61 -15.10 -13.77
N LYS A 285 3.92 -16.08 -12.90
CA LYS A 285 2.92 -16.77 -12.08
C LYS A 285 2.42 -15.88 -10.93
N LYS A 286 3.29 -15.04 -10.35
CA LYS A 286 2.94 -14.03 -9.34
C LYS A 286 2.03 -12.92 -9.90
N LYS A 287 2.21 -12.54 -11.18
CA LYS A 287 1.44 -11.49 -11.88
C LYS A 287 -0.01 -11.90 -12.24
N LYS A 288 -0.36 -13.20 -12.19
CA LYS A 288 -1.74 -13.64 -12.51
C LYS A 288 -2.76 -13.12 -11.49
N GLY A 289 -3.87 -12.60 -12.00
CA GLY A 289 -4.81 -11.65 -11.36
C GLY A 289 -5.57 -12.09 -10.09
N PRO A 290 -6.68 -11.39 -9.73
CA PRO A 290 -7.38 -11.52 -8.45
C PRO A 290 -7.74 -12.96 -8.04
N ALA A 291 -7.98 -13.84 -9.01
CA ALA A 291 -8.26 -15.25 -8.81
C ALA A 291 -7.16 -16.01 -8.01
N ASN A 292 -5.90 -15.58 -8.09
CA ASN A 292 -4.82 -16.18 -7.29
C ASN A 292 -4.88 -15.79 -5.80
N LYS A 293 -5.51 -14.65 -5.49
CA LYS A 293 -5.70 -14.13 -4.13
C LYS A 293 -7.07 -14.50 -3.54
N ASP A 294 -7.98 -15.06 -4.35
CA ASP A 294 -9.28 -15.50 -3.88
C ASP A 294 -9.20 -16.86 -3.17
N ILE A 295 -9.57 -16.84 -1.88
CA ILE A 295 -9.55 -18.02 -1.01
C ILE A 295 -10.70 -18.98 -1.39
N LYS A 296 -11.84 -18.45 -1.84
CA LYS A 296 -13.00 -19.26 -2.23
C LYS A 296 -12.68 -20.07 -3.48
N ALA A 297 -12.06 -19.45 -4.48
CA ALA A 297 -11.58 -20.15 -5.67
C ALA A 297 -10.60 -21.30 -5.35
N HIS A 298 -9.66 -21.10 -4.42
CA HIS A 298 -8.76 -22.19 -3.99
C HIS A 298 -9.50 -23.32 -3.28
N LEU A 299 -10.49 -22.99 -2.44
CA LEU A 299 -11.33 -23.98 -1.77
C LEU A 299 -12.16 -24.79 -2.79
N ASN A 300 -12.79 -24.13 -3.75
CA ASN A 300 -13.52 -24.79 -4.83
C ASN A 300 -12.61 -25.70 -5.68
N LYS A 301 -11.38 -25.28 -5.98
CA LYS A 301 -10.40 -26.14 -6.66
C LYS A 301 -10.10 -27.42 -5.88
N LEU A 302 -10.00 -27.34 -4.55
CA LEU A 302 -9.80 -28.52 -3.70
C LEU A 302 -11.04 -29.41 -3.68
N GLU A 303 -12.24 -28.84 -3.63
CA GLU A 303 -13.49 -29.61 -3.71
C GLU A 303 -13.63 -30.32 -5.06
N ILE A 304 -13.32 -29.64 -6.17
CA ILE A 304 -13.32 -30.25 -7.51
C ILE A 304 -12.27 -31.36 -7.59
N LYS A 305 -11.05 -31.14 -7.09
CA LYS A 305 -10.01 -32.17 -7.05
C LYS A 305 -10.45 -33.38 -6.25
N ARG A 306 -11.01 -33.15 -5.06
CA ARG A 306 -11.54 -34.20 -4.19
C ARG A 306 -12.64 -35.00 -4.89
N ARG A 307 -13.60 -34.34 -5.54
CA ARG A 307 -14.65 -35.00 -6.34
C ARG A 307 -14.07 -35.85 -7.47
N LYS A 308 -13.03 -35.36 -8.16
CA LYS A 308 -12.34 -36.12 -9.22
C LYS A 308 -11.62 -37.35 -8.68
N LEU A 309 -10.95 -37.25 -7.53
CA LEU A 309 -10.32 -38.40 -6.87
C LEU A 309 -11.37 -39.40 -6.36
N GLU A 310 -12.52 -38.91 -5.90
CA GLU A 310 -13.66 -39.72 -5.46
C GLU A 310 -14.29 -40.53 -6.61
N SER A 311 -14.32 -40.00 -7.84
CA SER A 311 -14.84 -40.70 -9.02
C SER A 311 -13.89 -41.74 -9.64
N LEU A 312 -12.62 -41.77 -9.23
CA LEU A 312 -11.58 -42.62 -9.82
C LEU A 312 -11.38 -43.92 -9.04
N THR A 313 -10.82 -44.94 -9.70
CA THR A 313 -10.49 -46.22 -9.06
C THR A 313 -9.38 -46.03 -8.00
N PRO A 314 -9.26 -46.93 -7.00
CA PRO A 314 -8.28 -46.77 -5.93
C PRO A 314 -6.82 -46.81 -6.40
N GLU A 315 -6.52 -47.48 -7.52
CA GLU A 315 -5.18 -47.56 -8.10
C GLU A 315 -4.83 -46.26 -8.82
N GLU A 316 -5.71 -45.78 -9.70
CA GLU A 316 -5.54 -44.50 -10.40
C GLU A 316 -5.50 -43.33 -9.42
N ARG A 317 -6.25 -43.40 -8.31
CA ARG A 317 -6.20 -42.40 -7.24
C ARG A 317 -4.79 -42.27 -6.67
N LYS A 318 -4.13 -43.39 -6.33
CA LYS A 318 -2.76 -43.37 -5.78
C LYS A 318 -1.78 -42.79 -6.78
N GLU A 319 -1.87 -43.21 -8.06
CA GLU A 319 -1.02 -42.61 -9.10
C GLU A 319 -1.23 -41.11 -9.25
N HIS A 320 -2.47 -40.63 -9.18
CA HIS A 320 -2.78 -39.21 -9.25
C HIS A 320 -2.30 -38.45 -8.01
N GLU A 321 -2.38 -39.05 -6.83
CA GLU A 321 -1.84 -38.49 -5.59
C GLU A 321 -0.32 -38.37 -5.67
N ASP A 322 0.38 -39.40 -6.13
CA ASP A 322 1.84 -39.39 -6.31
C ASP A 322 2.26 -38.35 -7.34
N LYS A 323 1.56 -38.29 -8.49
CA LYS A 323 1.77 -37.25 -9.52
C LYS A 323 1.53 -35.84 -8.94
N ASP A 324 0.47 -35.63 -8.15
CA ASP A 324 0.17 -34.34 -7.54
C ASP A 324 1.23 -33.96 -6.47
N GLN A 325 1.75 -34.92 -5.71
CA GLN A 325 2.82 -34.71 -4.74
C GLN A 325 4.11 -34.26 -5.43
N TRP A 326 4.55 -34.97 -6.47
CA TRP A 326 5.74 -34.60 -7.25
C TRP A 326 5.58 -33.25 -7.94
N ASN A 327 4.42 -32.99 -8.55
CA ASN A 327 4.13 -31.69 -9.17
C ASN A 327 4.10 -30.55 -8.15
N SER A 328 3.58 -30.80 -6.94
CA SER A 328 3.56 -29.83 -5.86
C SER A 328 4.98 -29.52 -5.37
N LEU A 329 5.81 -30.54 -5.13
CA LEU A 329 7.21 -30.37 -4.73
C LEU A 329 8.01 -29.65 -5.82
N MET A 330 7.82 -30.00 -7.08
CA MET A 330 8.47 -29.33 -8.20
C MET A 330 8.06 -27.86 -8.29
N SER A 331 6.77 -27.56 -8.08
CA SER A 331 6.27 -26.19 -8.05
C SER A 331 6.80 -25.39 -6.86
N GLN A 332 6.96 -26.02 -5.70
CA GLN A 332 7.54 -25.38 -4.52
C GLN A 332 9.03 -25.11 -4.69
N ALA A 333 9.78 -26.07 -5.27
CA ALA A 333 11.19 -25.90 -5.62
C ALA A 333 11.39 -24.82 -6.69
N GLU A 334 10.45 -24.69 -7.62
CA GLU A 334 10.40 -23.57 -8.57
C GLU A 334 10.16 -22.23 -7.85
N GLY A 335 9.67 -22.22 -6.61
CA GLY A 335 9.37 -21.00 -5.84
C GLY A 335 7.91 -20.54 -5.90
N VAL A 336 7.02 -21.38 -6.43
CA VAL A 336 5.57 -21.12 -6.45
C VAL A 336 4.96 -21.47 -5.09
N LYS A 337 4.33 -20.49 -4.45
CA LYS A 337 3.61 -20.69 -3.18
C LYS A 337 2.31 -21.47 -3.39
N VAL A 338 2.37 -22.78 -3.22
CA VAL A 338 1.22 -23.69 -3.32
C VAL A 338 0.28 -23.49 -2.11
N LYS A 339 -1.02 -23.28 -2.34
CA LYS A 339 -2.04 -23.01 -1.30
C LYS A 339 -3.15 -24.07 -1.34
N ASN A 340 -2.84 -25.28 -0.90
CA ASN A 340 -3.76 -26.42 -1.03
C ASN A 340 -4.34 -26.91 0.31
N ASP A 341 -4.03 -26.25 1.42
CA ASP A 341 -4.49 -26.68 2.75
C ASP A 341 -5.92 -26.21 3.05
N GLU A 342 -6.90 -27.13 3.03
CA GLU A 342 -8.30 -26.83 3.32
C GLU A 342 -8.48 -26.11 4.67
N LYS A 343 -7.82 -26.60 5.72
CA LYS A 343 -7.93 -26.03 7.08
C LYS A 343 -7.40 -24.60 7.14
N LEU A 344 -6.30 -24.30 6.44
CA LEU A 344 -5.73 -22.95 6.40
C LEU A 344 -6.58 -22.01 5.54
N LEU A 345 -7.09 -22.47 4.40
CA LEU A 345 -8.01 -21.71 3.55
C LEU A 345 -9.30 -21.38 4.29
N LYS A 346 -9.93 -22.34 4.97
CA LYS A 346 -11.11 -22.12 5.83
C LYS A 346 -10.82 -21.13 6.96
N LYS A 347 -9.67 -21.22 7.63
CA LYS A 347 -9.25 -20.23 8.64
C LYS A 347 -9.02 -18.83 8.05
N ALA A 348 -8.43 -18.74 6.87
CA ALA A 348 -8.18 -17.48 6.19
C ALA A 348 -9.48 -16.80 5.75
N LEU A 349 -10.45 -17.60 5.27
CA LEU A 349 -11.81 -17.14 4.96
C LEU A 349 -12.50 -16.57 6.22
N LYS A 350 -12.48 -17.31 7.34
CA LYS A 350 -13.01 -16.82 8.64
C LYS A 350 -12.33 -15.54 9.13
N ARG A 351 -11.03 -15.37 8.89
CA ARG A 351 -10.30 -14.13 9.23
C ARG A 351 -10.79 -12.95 8.39
N LYS A 352 -10.97 -13.13 7.08
CA LYS A 352 -11.54 -12.10 6.19
C LYS A 352 -12.96 -11.73 6.60
N GLU A 353 -13.81 -12.71 6.91
CA GLU A 353 -15.18 -12.47 7.39
C GLU A 353 -15.18 -11.66 8.69
N LYS A 354 -14.36 -12.02 9.68
CA LYS A 354 -14.22 -11.24 10.92
C LYS A 354 -13.76 -9.81 10.68
N GLN A 355 -12.86 -9.59 9.72
CA GLN A 355 -12.43 -8.23 9.34
C GLN A 355 -13.59 -7.45 8.72
N LYS A 356 -14.38 -8.08 7.85
CA LYS A 356 -15.57 -7.45 7.25
C LYS A 356 -16.63 -7.10 8.30
N LEU A 357 -16.92 -8.02 9.22
CA LEU A 357 -17.81 -7.76 10.36
C LEU A 357 -17.34 -6.59 11.23
N LYS A 358 -16.03 -6.51 11.54
CA LYS A 358 -15.47 -5.37 12.26
C LYS A 358 -15.67 -4.06 11.48
N SER A 359 -15.35 -4.06 10.19
CA SER A 359 -15.52 -2.87 9.35
C SER A 359 -16.98 -2.44 9.24
N GLU A 360 -17.91 -3.40 9.17
CA GLU A 360 -19.35 -3.13 9.13
C GLU A 360 -19.83 -2.50 10.44
N ILE A 361 -19.42 -3.05 11.58
CA ILE A 361 -19.74 -2.49 12.90
C ILE A 361 -19.20 -1.07 13.03
N GLU A 362 -17.95 -0.83 12.64
CA GLU A 362 -17.34 0.50 12.67
C GLU A 362 -18.07 1.49 11.76
N TRP A 363 -18.46 1.07 10.56
CA TRP A 363 -19.21 1.91 9.63
C TRP A 363 -20.61 2.22 10.16
N ARG A 364 -21.26 1.24 10.77
CA ARG A 364 -22.54 1.44 11.45
C ARG A 364 -22.40 2.44 12.61
N GLU A 365 -21.36 2.30 13.42
CA GLU A 365 -21.06 3.24 14.51
C GLU A 365 -20.76 4.65 13.97
N ARG A 366 -19.95 4.79 12.92
CA ARG A 366 -19.69 6.08 12.28
C ARG A 366 -20.98 6.73 11.76
N LYS A 367 -21.84 5.97 11.08
CA LYS A 367 -23.16 6.45 10.62
C LYS A 367 -24.04 6.90 11.79
N GLN A 368 -24.05 6.15 12.91
CA GLN A 368 -24.77 6.55 14.11
C GLN A 368 -24.20 7.82 14.73
N VAL A 369 -22.88 7.94 14.86
CA VAL A 369 -22.23 9.16 15.37
C VAL A 369 -22.58 10.36 14.50
N VAL A 370 -22.57 10.22 13.17
CA VAL A 370 -22.99 11.29 12.26
C VAL A 370 -24.45 11.68 12.53
N LYS A 371 -25.39 10.73 12.62
CA LYS A 371 -26.80 11.00 12.97
C LYS A 371 -26.95 11.68 14.33
N ASP A 372 -26.23 11.20 15.35
CA ASP A 372 -26.23 11.76 16.71
C ASP A 372 -25.66 13.19 16.70
N THR A 373 -24.64 13.48 15.88
CA THR A 373 -24.07 14.83 15.76
C THR A 373 -25.00 15.81 15.05
N ILE A 374 -25.70 15.35 13.99
CA ILE A 374 -26.66 16.15 13.24
C ILE A 374 -27.85 16.49 14.15
N SER A 375 -28.42 15.48 14.81
CA SER A 375 -29.55 15.68 15.71
C SER A 375 -29.17 16.54 16.92
N ALA A 376 -27.97 16.39 17.50
CA ALA A 376 -27.51 17.26 18.58
C ALA A 376 -27.32 18.72 18.11
N ARG A 377 -26.82 18.93 16.89
CA ARG A 377 -26.70 20.27 16.30
C ARG A 377 -28.09 20.89 16.08
N GLN A 378 -29.05 20.12 15.57
CA GLN A 378 -30.45 20.54 15.39
C GLN A 378 -31.08 20.90 16.74
N LYS A 379 -31.05 20.00 17.73
CA LYS A 379 -31.56 20.24 19.09
C LYS A 379 -30.95 21.49 19.74
N ARG A 380 -29.65 21.75 19.53
CA ARG A 380 -29.03 23.00 20.02
C ARG A 380 -29.52 24.23 19.28
N ARG A 381 -29.73 24.17 17.97
CA ARG A 381 -30.31 25.28 17.20
C ARG A 381 -31.73 25.57 17.69
N GLU A 382 -32.55 24.54 17.87
CA GLU A 382 -33.91 24.66 18.41
C GLU A 382 -33.91 25.28 19.82
N ALA A 383 -33.05 24.80 20.73
CA ALA A 383 -32.92 25.38 22.06
C ALA A 383 -32.46 26.85 22.02
N ASN A 384 -31.53 27.20 21.14
CA ASN A 384 -31.08 28.58 20.94
C ASN A 384 -32.18 29.47 20.33
N LEU A 385 -33.00 28.95 19.40
CA LEU A 385 -34.15 29.66 18.85
C LEU A 385 -35.26 29.83 19.90
N LYS A 386 -35.52 28.81 20.72
CA LYS A 386 -36.46 28.88 21.84
C LYS A 386 -36.01 29.92 22.87
N ALA A 387 -34.73 29.89 23.26
CA ALA A 387 -34.16 30.90 24.14
C ALA A 387 -34.32 32.31 23.54
N ARG A 388 -34.04 32.51 22.23
CA ARG A 388 -34.28 33.80 21.56
C ARG A 388 -35.75 34.24 21.60
N LYS A 389 -36.70 33.31 21.41
CA LYS A 389 -38.15 33.59 21.52
C LYS A 389 -38.52 34.02 22.94
N GLU A 390 -38.09 33.28 23.97
CA GLU A 390 -38.35 33.56 25.39
C GLU A 390 -37.68 34.85 25.88
N ASN A 391 -36.62 35.25 25.20
CA ASN A 391 -35.85 36.45 25.47
C ASN A 391 -36.39 37.69 24.75
N LYS A 392 -37.27 37.53 23.77
CA LYS A 392 -37.86 38.65 23.04
C LYS A 392 -38.69 39.49 24.04
N GLY A 393 -38.29 40.74 24.26
CA GLY A 393 -38.93 41.67 25.21
C GLY A 393 -38.29 41.75 26.61
N LYS A 394 -37.27 40.94 26.94
CA LYS A 394 -36.56 41.02 28.23
C LYS A 394 -35.30 41.90 28.13
N LYS A 395 -35.07 42.79 29.11
CA LYS A 395 -33.88 43.67 29.17
C LYS A 395 -32.57 42.87 29.17
N SER A 396 -31.55 43.38 28.48
CA SER A 396 -30.26 42.72 28.19
C SER A 396 -29.56 42.06 29.39
N LYS A 397 -29.68 42.62 30.60
CA LYS A 397 -29.05 42.09 31.82
C LYS A 397 -29.59 40.73 32.28
N ASN A 398 -30.81 40.34 31.89
CA ASN A 398 -31.45 39.08 32.30
C ASN A 398 -31.46 37.99 31.21
N GLN A 399 -30.65 38.18 30.16
CA GLN A 399 -30.62 37.29 29.00
C GLN A 399 -29.59 36.16 29.21
N PRO A 400 -30.00 34.86 29.21
CA PRO A 400 -29.04 33.76 29.26
C PRO A 400 -28.20 33.70 27.97
N LYS A 401 -26.89 33.47 28.13
CA LYS A 401 -25.94 33.35 27.00
C LYS A 401 -26.26 32.11 26.15
N LEU A 402 -26.36 32.29 24.84
CA LEU A 402 -26.57 31.18 23.90
C LEU A 402 -25.40 30.20 23.90
N ARG A 403 -25.72 28.90 23.81
CA ARG A 403 -24.70 27.84 23.85
C ARG A 403 -24.17 27.58 22.45
N LYS A 404 -22.86 27.73 22.25
CA LYS A 404 -22.17 27.38 20.99
C LYS A 404 -22.00 25.86 20.89
N PHE A 405 -22.10 25.29 19.69
CA PHE A 405 -21.86 23.86 19.45
C PHE A 405 -20.38 23.63 19.15
N THR A 406 -19.68 22.99 20.08
CA THR A 406 -18.25 22.70 19.96
C THR A 406 -18.05 21.21 19.69
N GLY A 407 -17.99 20.85 18.41
CA GLY A 407 -17.44 19.57 17.96
C GLY A 407 -18.43 18.41 17.76
N VAL A 408 -17.88 17.24 17.46
CA VAL A 408 -18.60 15.99 17.20
C VAL A 408 -19.09 15.40 18.52
N VAL A 409 -20.35 14.94 18.58
CA VAL A 409 -20.88 14.17 19.72
C VAL A 409 -20.11 12.85 19.79
N LYS A 410 -19.06 12.81 20.60
CA LYS A 410 -18.37 11.56 20.92
C LYS A 410 -19.32 10.75 21.78
N LYS A 411 -19.75 9.59 21.28
CA LYS A 411 -20.46 8.60 22.10
C LYS A 411 -19.49 8.19 23.20
N SER A 412 -19.78 8.62 24.42
CA SER A 412 -18.90 8.43 25.58
C SER A 412 -18.85 6.95 25.93
N LYS A 413 -17.97 6.20 25.28
CA LYS A 413 -17.55 4.90 25.81
C LYS A 413 -16.38 5.17 26.76
N GLY A 414 -16.73 5.48 28.01
CA GLY A 414 -15.81 5.65 29.14
C GLY A 414 -15.41 7.11 29.40
N GLY A 415 -15.66 7.58 30.62
CA GLY A 415 -15.30 8.92 31.09
C GLY A 415 -13.79 9.19 31.04
N LYS A 416 -13.44 10.47 30.89
CA LYS A 416 -12.13 11.13 31.08
C LYS A 416 -10.86 10.53 30.41
N ASP A 417 -10.93 9.33 29.83
CA ASP A 417 -9.83 8.61 29.21
C ASP A 417 -10.30 8.10 27.83
N GLY A 418 -10.20 8.96 26.82
CA GLY A 418 -10.40 8.56 25.44
C GLY A 418 -9.36 7.51 25.07
N LYS A 419 -9.79 6.25 24.90
CA LYS A 419 -8.98 5.13 24.38
C LYS A 419 -7.59 5.06 25.02
N LYS A 420 -7.50 4.51 26.24
CA LYS A 420 -6.22 4.02 26.78
C LYS A 420 -5.60 3.10 25.71
N ARG A 421 -4.44 3.52 25.20
CA ARG A 421 -3.61 2.69 24.32
C ARG A 421 -3.35 1.39 25.07
N ALA A 422 -3.53 0.25 24.40
CA ALA A 422 -3.14 -1.03 24.97
C ALA A 422 -1.61 -1.07 25.04
N GLY A 423 -1.08 -0.85 26.24
CA GLY A 423 0.35 -0.88 26.52
C GLY A 423 0.86 0.46 27.04
N PHE A 424 1.47 0.40 28.23
CA PHE A 424 2.46 1.37 28.71
C PHE A 424 1.98 2.65 29.43
N GLU A 425 1.16 2.54 30.48
CA GLU A 425 1.20 3.54 31.56
C GLU A 425 1.04 2.86 32.93
N GLY A 426 2.16 2.46 33.52
CA GLY A 426 2.23 2.10 34.93
C GLY A 426 2.01 3.35 35.79
N ASN A 427 0.84 3.49 36.39
CA ASN A 427 0.59 4.52 37.39
C ASN A 427 1.18 4.08 38.72
N ALA A 428 2.46 4.42 38.94
CA ALA A 428 3.13 4.29 40.22
C ALA A 428 2.50 5.27 41.22
N LYS A 429 1.43 4.84 41.91
CA LYS A 429 0.96 5.52 43.12
C LYS A 429 1.92 5.22 44.25
N SER A 430 2.89 6.11 44.49
CA SER A 430 3.62 6.15 45.76
C SER A 430 2.64 6.55 46.87
N LYS A 431 2.11 5.57 47.61
CA LYS A 431 1.47 5.85 48.89
C LYS A 431 2.57 6.28 49.86
N GLY A 432 2.57 7.56 50.19
CA GLY A 432 3.33 8.10 51.31
C GLY A 432 2.96 7.33 52.58
N LYS A 433 3.95 6.65 53.15
CA LYS A 433 3.84 5.94 54.42
C LYS A 433 4.01 6.99 55.51
N GLN A 434 2.90 7.54 56.02
CA GLN A 434 2.92 8.11 57.36
C GLN A 434 3.06 6.95 58.35
N LYS A 435 4.12 6.98 59.15
CA LYS A 435 4.17 6.33 60.46
C LYS A 435 4.86 7.29 61.42
N ASN A 436 4.06 7.65 62.42
CA ASN A 436 4.32 8.13 63.78
C ASN A 436 5.70 8.69 64.12
#